data_AF-A0A554VAN4-F1
#
_entry.id   AF-A0A554VAN4-F1
#
_cell.length_a   1.000
_cell.length_b   1.000
_cell.length_c   1.000
_cell.angle_alpha   90.00
_cell.angle_beta   90.00
_cell.angle_gamma   90.00
#
_symmetry.space_group_name_H-M   'P 1'
#
loop_
_entity.id
_entity.type
_entity.pdbx_description
1 polymer ?
#
loop_
_entity_poly.entity_id
_entity_poly.type
_entity_poly.pdbx_seq_one_letter_code
_entity_poly.pdbx_strand_id
1 'polypeptide(L)'
;MNIRYLLFNWDGRPTEVNWEVLESKKAFYKKVVLDLGKDNLKSIINTFSTIGSKAFLPDGMSWLVETCKKSPTDTWYLGSVASERMVEKLFYDHISKIKSDNQLIKDYMWILNEMIDIGSSKAYLFRENVITYRRNV
;
A
#
# COMPACT_ATOMS: atom_id res chain seq x y z
N MET A 1 -23.69 7.43 -9.85
CA MET A 1 -22.93 6.16 -9.76
C MET A 1 -22.31 6.10 -8.37
N ASN A 2 -22.72 5.15 -7.53
CA ASN A 2 -22.27 5.08 -6.13
C ASN A 2 -20.86 4.45 -6.07
N ILE A 3 -19.86 5.23 -5.66
CA ILE A 3 -18.45 4.82 -5.65
C ILE A 3 -18.18 3.64 -4.71
N ARG A 4 -19.09 3.35 -3.75
CA ARG A 4 -19.01 2.18 -2.87
C ARG A 4 -18.86 0.84 -3.62
N TYR A 5 -19.31 0.77 -4.88
CA TYR A 5 -19.24 -0.44 -5.72
C TYR A 5 -17.96 -0.56 -6.56
N LEU A 6 -17.04 0.41 -6.53
CA LEU A 6 -15.81 0.40 -7.33
C LEU A 6 -14.63 -0.27 -6.62
N LEU A 7 -14.88 -1.37 -5.90
CA LEU A 7 -13.93 -2.14 -5.06
C LEU A 7 -13.82 -1.71 -3.58
N PHE A 8 -14.50 -0.63 -3.16
CA PHE A 8 -14.43 -0.14 -1.78
C PHE A 8 -15.11 -1.05 -0.74
N ASN A 9 -15.96 -1.99 -1.16
CA ASN A 9 -16.53 -3.03 -0.31
C ASN A 9 -15.98 -4.42 -0.65
N TRP A 10 -14.84 -4.51 -1.34
CA TRP A 10 -14.24 -5.80 -1.68
C TRP A 10 -13.44 -6.32 -0.48
N ASP A 11 -13.88 -7.46 0.06
CA ASP A 11 -13.20 -8.13 1.17
C ASP A 11 -11.92 -8.87 0.74
N GLY A 12 -11.66 -9.01 -0.57
CA GLY A 12 -10.41 -9.56 -1.10
C GLY A 12 -10.33 -11.08 -0.99
N ARG A 13 -10.06 -11.78 -2.11
CA ARG A 13 -9.48 -13.13 -2.03
C ARG A 13 -7.95 -12.99 -2.09
N PRO A 14 -7.19 -13.60 -1.15
CA PRO A 14 -5.73 -13.45 -1.10
C PRO A 14 -5.00 -13.86 -2.40
N THR A 15 -5.63 -14.72 -3.20
CA THR A 15 -5.08 -15.31 -4.42
C THR A 15 -5.35 -14.51 -5.69
N GLU A 16 -6.13 -13.44 -5.65
CA GLU A 16 -6.37 -12.60 -6.81
C GLU A 16 -5.27 -11.55 -6.94
N VAL A 17 -4.44 -11.67 -7.97
CA VAL A 17 -3.19 -10.88 -8.10
C VAL A 17 -3.23 -9.92 -9.28
N ASN A 18 -4.17 -10.07 -10.21
CA ASN A 18 -4.21 -9.24 -11.41
C ASN A 18 -5.62 -9.08 -11.96
N TRP A 19 -6.03 -7.83 -12.19
CA TRP A 19 -7.22 -7.52 -12.97
C TRP A 19 -6.87 -6.48 -14.04
N GLU A 20 -6.76 -6.92 -15.29
CA GLU A 20 -6.31 -6.11 -16.43
C GLU A 20 -7.15 -4.84 -16.65
N VAL A 21 -8.44 -4.88 -16.25
CA VAL A 21 -9.36 -3.74 -16.32
C VAL A 21 -8.85 -2.52 -15.50
N LEU A 22 -7.97 -2.75 -14.52
CA LEU A 22 -7.40 -1.71 -13.67
C LEU A 22 -6.19 -1.00 -14.30
N GLU A 23 -5.48 -1.65 -15.23
CA GLU A 23 -4.23 -1.13 -15.79
C GLU A 23 -4.46 0.20 -16.55
N SER A 24 -5.59 0.36 -17.24
CA SER A 24 -5.96 1.60 -17.95
C SER A 24 -6.60 2.68 -17.07
N LYS A 25 -6.89 2.37 -15.79
CA LYS A 25 -7.69 3.25 -14.90
C LYS A 25 -6.88 3.90 -13.78
N LYS A 26 -5.56 3.88 -13.87
CA LYS A 26 -4.65 4.37 -12.82
C LYS A 26 -4.95 5.81 -12.37
N ALA A 27 -5.16 6.73 -13.32
CA ALA A 27 -5.46 8.13 -13.01
C ALA A 27 -6.79 8.31 -12.27
N PHE A 28 -7.81 7.54 -12.66
CA PHE A 28 -9.11 7.51 -11.99
C PHE A 28 -8.97 6.99 -10.56
N TYR A 29 -8.28 5.86 -10.37
CA TYR A 29 -8.07 5.29 -9.03
C TYR A 29 -7.23 6.19 -8.12
N LYS A 30 -6.19 6.85 -8.64
CA LYS A 30 -5.44 7.85 -7.88
C LYS A 30 -6.37 8.94 -7.34
N LYS A 31 -7.22 9.50 -8.20
CA LYS A 31 -8.18 10.53 -7.78
C LYS A 31 -9.12 10.01 -6.69
N VAL A 32 -9.65 8.81 -6.87
CA VAL A 32 -10.55 8.18 -5.87
C VAL A 32 -9.84 7.97 -4.52
N VAL A 33 -8.59 7.49 -4.51
CA VAL A 33 -7.80 7.29 -3.28
C VAL A 33 -7.55 8.61 -2.55
N LEU A 34 -7.24 9.68 -3.29
CA LEU A 34 -6.94 10.99 -2.70
C LEU A 34 -8.20 11.72 -2.23
N ASP A 35 -9.32 11.59 -2.96
CA ASP A 35 -10.57 12.30 -2.66
C ASP A 35 -11.40 11.58 -1.58
N LEU A 36 -11.38 10.23 -1.55
CA LEU A 36 -12.28 9.42 -0.73
C LEU A 36 -11.58 8.46 0.22
N GLY A 37 -10.24 8.37 0.15
CA GLY A 37 -9.50 7.38 0.92
C GLY A 37 -9.48 7.63 2.43
N LYS A 38 -9.72 8.88 2.86
CA LYS A 38 -9.69 9.25 4.28
C LYS A 38 -10.64 8.41 5.13
N ASP A 39 -11.83 8.09 4.61
CA ASP A 39 -12.88 7.36 5.33
C ASP A 39 -12.85 5.85 4.97
N ASN A 40 -11.87 5.42 4.18
CA ASN A 40 -11.90 4.11 3.50
C ASN A 40 -10.51 3.45 3.36
N LEU A 41 -9.59 3.72 4.29
CA LEU A 41 -8.23 3.17 4.26
C LEU A 41 -8.21 1.64 4.17
N LYS A 42 -9.09 0.95 4.92
CA LYS A 42 -9.25 -0.51 4.86
C LYS A 42 -9.39 -1.02 3.43
N SER A 43 -10.27 -0.40 2.66
CA SER A 43 -10.62 -0.84 1.31
C SER A 43 -9.51 -0.56 0.29
N ILE A 44 -8.78 0.55 0.48
CA ILE A 44 -7.60 0.87 -0.33
C ILE A 44 -6.52 -0.18 -0.10
N ILE A 45 -6.22 -0.48 1.17
CA ILE A 45 -5.22 -1.49 1.54
C ILE A 45 -5.62 -2.87 1.02
N ASN A 46 -6.91 -3.26 1.13
CA ASN A 46 -7.42 -4.50 0.55
C ASN A 46 -7.21 -4.55 -0.98
N THR A 47 -7.52 -3.46 -1.67
CA THR A 47 -7.36 -3.38 -3.13
C THR A 47 -5.88 -3.50 -3.52
N PHE A 48 -5.00 -2.74 -2.87
CA PHE A 48 -3.56 -2.75 -3.14
C PHE A 48 -2.89 -4.07 -2.76
N SER A 49 -3.39 -4.77 -1.74
CA SER A 49 -2.86 -6.08 -1.34
C SER A 49 -3.36 -7.24 -2.21
N THR A 50 -4.42 -7.04 -3.01
CA THR A 50 -5.03 -8.10 -3.85
C THR A 50 -5.02 -7.72 -5.33
N ILE A 51 -6.20 -7.51 -5.94
CA ILE A 51 -6.44 -7.29 -7.37
C ILE A 51 -5.72 -6.07 -7.96
N GLY A 52 -5.46 -5.06 -7.13
CA GLY A 52 -4.82 -3.81 -7.54
C GLY A 52 -3.31 -3.82 -7.41
N SER A 53 -2.70 -4.89 -6.89
CA SER A 53 -1.27 -4.88 -6.58
C SER A 53 -0.41 -4.62 -7.82
N LYS A 54 -0.64 -5.37 -8.90
CA LYS A 54 0.13 -5.23 -10.15
C LYS A 54 -0.10 -3.90 -10.86
N ALA A 55 -1.34 -3.39 -10.82
CA ALA A 55 -1.73 -2.18 -11.55
C ALA A 55 -1.29 -0.90 -10.84
N PHE A 56 -1.30 -0.90 -9.51
CA PHE A 56 -1.11 0.33 -8.73
C PHE A 56 0.23 0.39 -8.01
N LEU A 57 0.80 -0.73 -7.56
CA LEU A 57 2.07 -0.71 -6.84
C LEU A 57 3.28 -0.54 -7.79
N PRO A 58 4.36 0.12 -7.34
CA PRO A 58 4.51 0.74 -6.02
C PRO A 58 3.86 2.14 -5.89
N ASP A 59 3.47 2.80 -6.98
CA ASP A 59 3.06 4.21 -6.95
C ASP A 59 1.82 4.48 -6.08
N GLY A 60 0.91 3.50 -6.00
CA GLY A 60 -0.27 3.53 -5.13
C GLY A 60 0.07 3.65 -3.65
N MET A 61 1.22 3.14 -3.23
CA MET A 61 1.74 3.30 -1.88
C MET A 61 1.88 4.77 -1.50
N SER A 62 2.42 5.61 -2.38
CA SER A 62 2.55 7.05 -2.10
C SER A 62 1.20 7.73 -1.95
N TRP A 63 0.17 7.29 -2.70
CA TRP A 63 -1.18 7.82 -2.54
C TRP A 63 -1.77 7.41 -1.19
N LEU A 64 -1.52 6.18 -0.74
CA LEU A 64 -1.92 5.72 0.59
C LEU A 64 -1.25 6.54 1.70
N VAL A 65 0.07 6.76 1.61
CA VAL A 65 0.81 7.57 2.59
C VAL A 65 0.30 9.01 2.63
N GLU A 66 0.02 9.59 1.47
CA GLU A 66 -0.58 10.93 1.40
C GLU A 66 -1.95 10.97 2.09
N THR A 67 -2.81 9.98 1.84
CA THR A 67 -4.12 9.88 2.49
C THR A 67 -4.00 9.69 4.00
N CYS A 68 -3.11 8.83 4.48
CA CYS A 68 -2.89 8.62 5.91
C CYS A 68 -2.38 9.89 6.62
N LYS A 69 -1.42 10.61 6.01
CA LYS A 69 -0.88 11.85 6.58
C LYS A 69 -1.92 12.98 6.64
N LYS A 70 -2.87 13.00 5.70
CA LYS A 70 -3.98 13.98 5.69
C LYS A 70 -5.06 13.67 6.74
N SER A 71 -5.19 12.42 7.16
CA SER A 71 -6.23 11.96 8.09
C SER A 71 -5.72 10.82 8.98
N PRO A 72 -5.00 11.13 10.08
CA PRO A 72 -4.31 10.11 10.88
C PRO A 72 -5.25 9.22 11.72
N THR A 73 -6.54 9.52 11.79
CA THR A 73 -7.51 8.82 12.66
C THR A 73 -7.70 7.34 12.35
N ASP A 74 -7.38 6.90 11.13
CA ASP A 74 -7.60 5.51 10.66
C ASP A 74 -6.30 4.76 10.34
N THR A 75 -5.13 5.26 10.75
CA THR A 75 -3.83 4.59 10.49
C THR A 75 -3.71 3.25 11.21
N TRP A 76 -4.52 2.98 12.24
CA TRP A 76 -4.58 1.68 12.92
C TRP A 76 -4.88 0.52 11.95
N TYR A 77 -5.55 0.76 10.82
CA TYR A 77 -5.75 -0.26 9.77
C TYR A 77 -4.45 -0.76 9.14
N LEU A 78 -3.34 -0.02 9.29
CA LEU A 78 -2.02 -0.49 8.88
C LEU A 78 -1.59 -1.75 9.66
N GLY A 79 -2.14 -2.02 10.84
CA GLY A 79 -1.92 -3.27 11.58
C GLY A 79 -2.64 -4.51 11.00
N SER A 80 -3.36 -4.38 9.88
CA SER A 80 -4.12 -5.50 9.29
C SER A 80 -3.26 -6.49 8.52
N VAL A 81 -3.74 -7.73 8.39
CA VAL A 81 -3.14 -8.77 7.52
C VAL A 81 -3.06 -8.33 6.06
N ALA A 82 -3.99 -7.49 5.60
CA ALA A 82 -3.96 -6.93 4.25
C ALA A 82 -2.74 -5.99 4.06
N SER A 83 -2.41 -5.19 5.07
CA SER A 83 -1.21 -4.35 5.06
C SER A 83 0.07 -5.17 5.01
N GLU A 84 0.15 -6.25 5.79
CA GLU A 84 1.29 -7.17 5.73
C GLU A 84 1.49 -7.75 4.33
N ARG A 85 0.39 -8.21 3.70
CA ARG A 85 0.43 -8.73 2.32
C ARG A 85 0.84 -7.65 1.31
N MET A 86 0.38 -6.42 1.49
CA MET A 86 0.79 -5.30 0.63
C MET A 86 2.28 -5.01 0.76
N VAL A 87 2.81 -4.97 1.98
CA VAL A 87 4.24 -4.76 2.26
C VAL A 87 5.08 -5.90 1.68
N GLU A 88 4.63 -7.15 1.80
CA GLU A 88 5.29 -8.29 1.16
C GLU A 88 5.38 -8.12 -0.36
N LYS A 89 4.27 -7.77 -1.03
CA LYS A 89 4.26 -7.54 -2.49
C LYS A 89 5.18 -6.38 -2.87
N LEU A 90 5.17 -5.28 -2.12
CA LEU A 90 6.10 -4.17 -2.33
C LEU A 90 7.57 -4.63 -2.24
N PHE A 91 7.89 -5.46 -1.26
CA PHE A 91 9.24 -5.97 -1.09
C PHE A 91 9.63 -6.95 -2.20
N TYR A 92 8.83 -7.98 -2.46
CA TYR A 92 9.23 -9.02 -3.41
C TYR A 92 9.16 -8.55 -4.87
N ASP A 93 8.16 -7.75 -5.23
CA ASP A 93 7.90 -7.39 -6.63
C ASP A 93 8.49 -6.03 -7.02
N HIS A 94 8.74 -5.14 -6.06
CA HIS A 94 9.03 -3.73 -6.34
C HIS A 94 10.23 -3.14 -5.60
N ILE A 95 10.98 -3.89 -4.79
CA ILE A 95 12.04 -3.33 -3.93
C ILE A 95 13.14 -2.62 -4.71
N SER A 96 13.49 -3.10 -5.91
CA SER A 96 14.50 -2.44 -6.76
C SER A 96 14.08 -1.03 -7.15
N LYS A 97 12.81 -0.85 -7.55
CA LYS A 97 12.24 0.47 -7.89
C LYS A 97 12.08 1.34 -6.64
N ILE A 98 11.65 0.76 -5.52
CA ILE A 98 11.50 1.50 -4.25
C ILE A 98 12.85 2.06 -3.80
N LYS A 99 13.93 1.28 -3.89
CA LYS A 99 15.28 1.71 -3.45
C LYS A 99 15.91 2.77 -4.36
N SER A 100 15.61 2.76 -5.65
CA SER A 100 16.15 3.75 -6.59
C SER A 100 15.41 5.09 -6.56
N ASP A 101 14.21 5.15 -5.98
CA ASP A 101 13.39 6.34 -5.89
C ASP A 101 13.32 6.88 -4.45
N ASN A 102 13.82 8.11 -4.26
CA ASN A 102 13.90 8.77 -2.96
C ASN A 102 12.55 8.99 -2.27
N GLN A 103 11.46 9.15 -3.04
CA GLN A 103 10.13 9.33 -2.48
C GLN A 103 9.53 7.98 -2.09
N LEU A 104 9.64 6.97 -2.97
CA LEU A 104 9.11 5.63 -2.69
C LEU A 104 9.78 4.99 -1.48
N ILE A 105 11.11 5.12 -1.33
CA ILE A 105 11.79 4.58 -0.15
C ILE A 105 11.32 5.25 1.14
N LYS A 106 11.10 6.57 1.13
CA LYS A 106 10.61 7.31 2.30
C LYS A 106 9.18 6.88 2.66
N ASP A 107 8.31 6.74 1.66
CA ASP A 107 6.93 6.31 1.86
C ASP A 107 6.85 4.85 2.35
N TYR A 108 7.69 3.97 1.82
CA TYR A 108 7.77 2.59 2.28
C TYR A 108 8.25 2.50 3.74
N MET A 109 9.32 3.22 4.08
CA MET A 109 9.83 3.28 5.46
C MET A 109 8.80 3.89 6.42
N TRP A 110 8.02 4.89 5.97
CA TRP A 110 6.95 5.47 6.76
C TRP A 110 5.89 4.41 7.10
N ILE A 111 5.38 3.65 6.12
CA ILE A 111 4.41 2.57 6.37
C ILE A 111 4.98 1.53 7.33
N LEU A 112 6.22 1.10 7.13
CA LEU A 112 6.86 0.11 8.00
C LEU A 112 6.95 0.59 9.45
N ASN A 113 7.30 1.86 9.67
CA ASN A 113 7.37 2.43 11.01
C ASN A 113 5.99 2.49 11.67
N GLU A 114 4.95 2.97 10.97
CA GLU A 114 3.58 2.97 11.50
C GLU A 114 3.12 1.55 11.88
N MET A 115 3.43 0.55 11.04
CA MET A 115 3.10 -0.84 11.34
C MET A 115 3.86 -1.38 12.56
N ILE A 116 5.11 -0.97 12.76
CA ILE A 116 5.93 -1.35 13.93
C ILE A 116 5.38 -0.72 15.20
N ASP A 117 4.95 0.54 15.14
CA ASP A 117 4.35 1.26 16.27
C ASP A 117 3.02 0.61 16.69
N ILE A 118 2.32 -0.06 15.77
CA ILE A 118 1.12 -0.88 16.03
C ILE A 118 1.47 -2.32 16.47
N GLY A 119 2.75 -2.71 16.45
CA GLY A 119 3.26 -3.99 16.96
C GLY A 119 3.55 -5.06 15.90
N SER A 120 3.64 -4.71 14.60
CA SER A 120 3.97 -5.68 13.55
C SER A 120 5.47 -6.05 13.56
N SER A 121 5.79 -7.25 14.06
CA SER A 121 7.13 -7.83 13.98
C SER A 121 7.57 -8.08 12.53
N LYS A 122 6.63 -8.37 11.64
CA LYS A 122 6.90 -8.60 10.22
C LYS A 122 7.38 -7.32 9.52
N ALA A 123 6.75 -6.18 9.82
CA ALA A 123 7.21 -4.88 9.33
C ALA A 123 8.63 -4.56 9.82
N TYR A 124 8.97 -4.90 11.07
CA TYR A 124 10.33 -4.77 11.58
C TYR A 124 11.34 -5.56 10.74
N LEU A 125 11.05 -6.84 10.44
CA LEU A 125 11.91 -7.68 9.61
C LEU A 125 12.12 -7.09 8.20
N PHE A 126 11.06 -6.60 7.55
CA PHE A 126 11.19 -5.95 6.25
C PHE A 126 12.03 -4.67 6.31
N ARG A 127 11.86 -3.86 7.36
CA ARG A 127 12.63 -2.63 7.56
C ARG A 127 14.13 -2.92 7.70
N GLU A 128 14.49 -3.91 8.51
CA GLU A 128 15.89 -4.30 8.69
C GLU A 128 16.52 -4.80 7.40
N ASN A 129 15.77 -5.57 6.59
CA ASN A 129 16.23 -5.97 5.25
C ASN A 129 16.51 -4.73 4.38
N VAL A 130 15.56 -3.80 4.29
CA VAL A 130 15.71 -2.57 3.49
C VAL A 130 16.95 -1.77 3.90
N ILE A 131 17.16 -1.57 5.20
CA ILE A 131 18.31 -0.84 5.76
C ILE A 131 19.62 -1.57 5.44
N THR A 132 19.67 -2.88 5.67
CA THR A 132 20.88 -3.69 5.46
C THR A 132 21.32 -3.65 4.01
N TYR A 133 20.40 -3.81 3.06
CA TYR A 133 20.73 -3.76 1.64
C TYR A 133 21.09 -2.37 1.14
N ARG A 134 20.64 -1.29 1.78
CA ARG A 134 21.02 0.09 1.41
C ARG A 134 22.48 0.40 1.75
N ARG A 135 23.08 -0.31 2.72
CA ARG A 135 24.51 -0.16 3.04
C ARG A 135 25.44 -0.85 2.03
N ASN A 136 24.89 -1.71 1.16
CA ASN A 136 25.66 -2.53 0.21
C ASN A 136 25.61 -2.00 -1.24
N VAL A 137 25.18 -0.74 -1.44
CA VAL A 137 25.22 0.00 -2.71
C VAL A 137 26.05 1.25 -2.49
#